data_AF-A0A1U7X4M1-F1
#
_entry.id   AF-A0A1U7X4M1-F1
#
_cell.length_a   1.000
_cell.length_b   1.000
_cell.length_c   1.000
_cell.angle_alpha   90.00
_cell.angle_beta   90.00
_cell.angle_gamma   90.00
#
_symmetry.space_group_name_H-M   'P 1'
#
loop_
_entity.id
_entity.type
_entity.pdbx_description
1 polymer ?
#
loop_
_entity_poly.entity_id
_entity_poly.type
_entity_poly.pdbx_seq_one_letter_code
_entity_poly.pdbx_strand_id
1 'polypeptide(L)'
;MENSNANGEYENERITTCLWMLPEDCIAKILAFTSPLDVCRFSLVSKPVRPAAESDFVWEKFLPSDYESIVAGSMSPIPDFHSKKDLYVHLCHHPLLIDAGRKSFSLEKWTGKKCYFLGARDLNIAWGDTPDYWKWTSLQESRFPEVAELILVWWLEIWGTIRAGILSPQTSYVAYLVYKLEDEFGFHYRPSEISVGVSGVEFDKRFAFLVPDGRPQRRNRYVESDDDYEEPVYTPPSDVVRCLPEDASTPLQSDIQRPKLRDDGWFEIQLEMGAREGNGMGI
;
A
#
# COMPACT_ATOMS: atom_id res chain seq x y z
N MET A 1 -3.57 -36.15 -77.38
CA MET A 1 -2.40 -35.54 -76.70
C MET A 1 -2.91 -34.23 -76.13
N GLU A 2 -3.38 -34.23 -74.87
CA GLU A 2 -2.57 -33.85 -73.68
C GLU A 2 -1.96 -32.44 -73.89
N ASN A 3 -2.17 -31.42 -73.07
CA ASN A 3 -2.22 -31.32 -71.60
C ASN A 3 -2.96 -30.00 -71.26
N SER A 4 -3.87 -29.96 -70.28
CA SER A 4 -3.59 -29.73 -68.85
C SER A 4 -3.04 -28.33 -68.56
N ASN A 5 -3.87 -27.43 -68.03
CA ASN A 5 -3.49 -26.68 -66.83
C ASN A 5 -4.74 -26.19 -66.08
N ALA A 6 -5.08 -26.94 -65.04
CA ALA A 6 -5.99 -26.52 -64.00
C ALA A 6 -5.22 -25.60 -63.04
N ASN A 7 -5.47 -24.30 -63.13
CA ASN A 7 -5.13 -23.38 -62.05
C ASN A 7 -6.37 -23.25 -61.17
N GLY A 8 -6.53 -24.21 -60.27
CA GLY A 8 -7.36 -24.05 -59.09
C GLY A 8 -6.67 -23.06 -58.16
N GLU A 9 -7.16 -21.83 -58.13
CA GLU A 9 -6.84 -20.87 -57.09
C GLU A 9 -7.44 -21.38 -55.79
N TYR A 10 -6.62 -22.05 -54.97
CA TYR A 10 -6.96 -22.34 -53.59
C TYR A 10 -6.90 -21.03 -52.81
N GLU A 11 -8.05 -20.35 -52.70
CA GLU A 11 -8.23 -19.33 -51.67
C GLU A 11 -8.06 -20.01 -50.31
N ASN A 12 -6.91 -19.78 -49.70
CA ASN A 12 -6.64 -20.17 -48.33
C ASN A 12 -7.44 -19.23 -47.41
N GLU A 13 -8.73 -19.52 -47.24
CA GLU A 13 -9.58 -18.89 -46.22
C GLU A 13 -8.89 -19.09 -44.86
N ARG A 14 -8.18 -18.06 -44.40
CA ARG A 14 -7.74 -17.98 -43.01
C ARG A 14 -9.00 -17.91 -42.16
N ILE A 15 -9.45 -19.07 -41.69
CA ILE A 15 -10.49 -19.18 -40.68
C ILE A 15 -10.00 -18.36 -39.48
N THR A 16 -10.52 -17.15 -39.36
CA THR A 16 -10.19 -16.26 -38.26
C THR A 16 -11.05 -16.70 -37.10
N THR A 17 -10.52 -17.55 -36.22
CA THR A 17 -11.21 -17.98 -35.01
C THR A 17 -11.22 -16.82 -34.01
N CYS A 18 -12.37 -16.18 -33.83
CA CYS A 18 -12.53 -15.12 -32.84
C CYS A 18 -12.84 -15.69 -31.45
N LEU A 19 -12.44 -14.99 -30.39
CA LEU A 19 -12.66 -15.41 -29.00
C LEU A 19 -14.13 -15.73 -28.69
N TRP A 20 -15.06 -14.93 -29.23
CA TRP A 20 -16.51 -15.12 -29.05
C TRP A 20 -17.09 -16.33 -29.79
N MET A 21 -16.32 -17.04 -30.60
CA MET A 21 -16.73 -18.29 -31.25
C MET A 21 -16.46 -19.52 -30.39
N LEU A 22 -15.74 -19.36 -29.27
CA LEU A 22 -15.47 -20.44 -28.34
C LEU A 22 -16.68 -20.68 -27.42
N PRO A 23 -16.85 -21.91 -26.89
CA PRO A 23 -17.80 -22.17 -25.81
C PRO A 23 -17.51 -21.31 -24.59
N GLU A 24 -18.56 -20.99 -23.82
CA GLU A 24 -18.47 -20.12 -22.63
C GLU A 24 -17.39 -20.60 -21.64
N ASP A 25 -17.35 -21.90 -21.34
CA ASP A 25 -16.36 -22.50 -20.44
C ASP A 25 -14.91 -22.31 -20.93
N CYS A 26 -14.69 -22.33 -22.24
CA CYS A 26 -13.37 -22.09 -22.82
C CYS A 26 -12.98 -20.62 -22.68
N ILE A 27 -13.93 -19.71 -22.91
CA ILE A 27 -13.73 -18.27 -22.70
C ILE A 27 -13.42 -18.00 -21.22
N ALA A 28 -14.19 -18.58 -20.30
CA ALA A 28 -14.00 -18.41 -18.86
C ALA A 28 -12.62 -18.91 -18.42
N LYS A 29 -12.16 -20.07 -18.92
CA LYS A 29 -10.80 -20.57 -18.68
C LYS A 29 -9.72 -19.61 -19.17
N ILE A 30 -9.89 -19.00 -20.35
CA ILE A 30 -8.94 -18.01 -20.86
C ILE A 30 -8.94 -16.77 -19.98
N LEU A 31 -10.12 -16.24 -19.64
CA LEU A 31 -10.29 -15.02 -18.85
C LEU A 31 -9.73 -15.18 -17.42
N ALA A 32 -9.84 -16.35 -16.83
CA ALA A 32 -9.27 -16.68 -15.52
C ALA A 32 -7.74 -16.51 -15.43
N PHE A 33 -7.02 -16.50 -16.55
CA PHE A 33 -5.57 -16.24 -16.61
C PHE A 33 -5.23 -14.78 -16.96
N THR A 34 -6.21 -13.90 -17.07
CA THR A 34 -6.02 -12.47 -17.32
C THR A 34 -6.13 -11.66 -16.01
N SER A 35 -6.18 -10.33 -16.08
CA SER A 35 -6.40 -9.50 -14.90
C SER A 35 -7.89 -9.20 -14.65
N PRO A 36 -8.31 -8.93 -13.41
CA PRO A 36 -9.66 -8.44 -13.12
C PRO A 36 -10.07 -7.23 -13.98
N LEU A 37 -9.12 -6.33 -14.24
CA LEU A 37 -9.32 -5.17 -15.12
C LEU A 37 -9.65 -5.58 -16.56
N ASP A 38 -8.91 -6.53 -17.12
CA ASP A 38 -9.14 -7.01 -18.49
C ASP A 38 -10.49 -7.73 -18.60
N VAL A 39 -10.84 -8.57 -17.62
CA VAL A 39 -12.16 -9.23 -17.56
C VAL A 39 -13.30 -8.21 -17.52
N CYS A 40 -13.17 -7.14 -16.71
CA CYS A 40 -14.15 -6.07 -16.68
C CYS A 40 -14.28 -5.37 -18.04
N ARG A 41 -13.17 -5.10 -18.71
CA ARG A 41 -13.17 -4.51 -20.06
C ARG A 41 -13.85 -5.43 -21.07
N PHE A 42 -13.52 -6.73 -21.08
CA PHE A 42 -14.13 -7.71 -21.97
C PHE A 42 -15.65 -7.82 -21.77
N SER A 43 -16.10 -7.85 -20.51
CA SER A 43 -17.52 -7.87 -20.14
C SER A 43 -18.30 -6.66 -20.73
N LEU A 44 -17.67 -5.49 -20.72
CA LEU A 44 -18.26 -4.26 -21.23
C LEU A 44 -18.31 -4.21 -22.77
N VAL A 45 -17.22 -4.60 -23.44
CA VAL A 45 -17.06 -4.41 -24.90
C VAL A 45 -17.65 -5.53 -25.75
N SER A 46 -17.85 -6.73 -25.20
CA SER A 46 -18.28 -7.91 -25.95
C SER A 46 -19.45 -8.64 -25.29
N LYS A 47 -20.65 -8.51 -25.88
CA LYS A 47 -21.86 -9.19 -25.39
C LYS A 47 -21.72 -10.72 -25.33
N PRO A 48 -21.11 -11.41 -26.32
CA PRO A 48 -20.95 -12.86 -26.27
C PRO A 48 -19.97 -13.35 -25.19
N VAL A 49 -18.98 -12.52 -24.83
CA VAL A 49 -17.96 -12.87 -23.82
C VAL A 49 -18.44 -12.55 -22.40
N ARG A 50 -19.42 -11.66 -22.25
CA ARG A 50 -19.94 -11.21 -20.97
C ARG A 50 -20.36 -12.34 -20.02
N PRO A 51 -21.13 -13.37 -20.42
CA PRO A 51 -21.51 -14.45 -19.50
C PRO A 51 -20.29 -15.13 -18.85
N ALA A 52 -19.30 -15.50 -19.68
CA ALA A 52 -18.04 -16.06 -19.19
C ALA A 52 -17.27 -15.09 -18.28
N ALA A 53 -17.23 -13.80 -18.63
CA ALA A 53 -16.52 -12.78 -17.86
C ALA A 53 -17.16 -12.46 -16.49
N GLU A 54 -18.46 -12.67 -16.36
CA GLU A 54 -19.20 -12.47 -15.11
C GLU A 54 -19.31 -13.77 -14.28
N SER A 55 -18.78 -14.90 -14.77
CA SER A 55 -18.89 -16.19 -14.12
C SER A 55 -18.05 -16.30 -12.84
N ASP A 56 -18.59 -16.97 -11.82
CA ASP A 56 -17.89 -17.19 -10.55
C ASP A 56 -16.59 -17.97 -10.71
N PHE A 57 -16.50 -18.85 -11.72
CA PHE A 57 -15.26 -19.57 -12.05
C PHE A 57 -14.09 -18.62 -12.33
N VAL A 58 -14.35 -17.50 -13.02
CA VAL A 58 -13.32 -16.49 -13.32
C VAL A 58 -12.97 -15.71 -12.05
N TRP A 59 -13.97 -15.21 -11.34
CA TRP A 59 -13.75 -14.34 -10.18
C TRP A 59 -13.18 -15.07 -8.97
N GLU A 60 -13.44 -16.38 -8.83
CA GLU A 60 -12.77 -17.23 -7.83
C GLU A 60 -11.26 -17.28 -8.02
N LYS A 61 -10.74 -17.19 -9.26
CA LYS A 61 -9.31 -17.17 -9.54
C LYS A 61 -8.62 -15.86 -9.18
N PHE A 62 -9.38 -14.78 -9.05
CA PHE A 62 -8.88 -13.47 -8.63
C PHE A 62 -8.92 -13.28 -7.11
N LEU A 63 -9.65 -14.12 -6.39
CA LEU A 63 -9.63 -14.15 -4.95
C LEU A 63 -8.38 -14.89 -4.43
N PRO A 64 -7.74 -14.41 -3.35
CA PRO A 64 -6.66 -15.16 -2.72
C PRO A 64 -7.16 -16.53 -2.25
N SER A 65 -6.37 -17.59 -2.38
CA SER A 65 -6.80 -18.96 -2.02
C SER A 65 -7.23 -19.12 -0.56
N ASP A 66 -6.74 -18.26 0.33
CA ASP A 66 -7.03 -18.24 1.76
C ASP A 66 -8.10 -17.20 2.15
N TYR A 67 -8.81 -16.59 1.19
CA TYR A 67 -9.78 -15.53 1.45
C TYR A 67 -10.86 -15.95 2.46
N GLU A 68 -11.33 -17.20 2.43
CA GLU A 68 -12.35 -17.70 3.38
C GLU A 68 -11.85 -17.64 4.82
N SER A 69 -10.58 -18.00 5.05
CA SER A 69 -9.96 -17.93 6.37
C SER A 69 -9.79 -16.48 6.85
N ILE A 70 -9.48 -15.56 5.93
CA ILE A 70 -9.35 -14.13 6.22
C ILE A 70 -10.72 -13.53 6.58
N VAL A 71 -11.75 -13.89 5.80
CA VAL A 71 -13.14 -13.47 6.03
C VAL A 71 -13.64 -13.99 7.38
N ALA A 72 -13.41 -15.26 7.69
CA ALA A 72 -13.79 -15.87 8.97
C ALA A 72 -13.06 -15.22 10.17
N GLY A 73 -11.85 -14.72 9.95
CA GLY A 73 -11.07 -13.99 10.96
C GLY A 73 -11.41 -12.49 11.08
N SER A 74 -12.39 -11.99 10.33
CA SER A 74 -12.81 -10.59 10.40
C SER A 74 -13.59 -10.28 11.68
N MET A 75 -13.38 -9.10 12.25
CA MET A 75 -14.14 -8.61 13.40
C MET A 75 -15.58 -8.22 13.05
N SER A 76 -15.83 -7.83 11.80
CA SER A 76 -17.13 -7.41 11.32
C SER A 76 -17.73 -8.48 10.42
N PRO A 77 -19.02 -8.83 10.59
CA PRO A 77 -19.68 -9.75 9.68
C PRO A 77 -19.69 -9.16 8.27
N ILE A 78 -19.32 -9.97 7.30
CA ILE A 78 -19.37 -9.61 5.89
C ILE A 78 -20.75 -10.00 5.35
N PRO A 79 -21.37 -9.20 4.47
CA PRO A 79 -22.61 -9.58 3.81
C PRO A 79 -22.47 -10.89 3.02
N ASP A 80 -23.57 -11.64 2.93
CA ASP A 80 -23.65 -12.76 1.99
C ASP A 80 -23.72 -12.21 0.55
N PHE A 81 -22.84 -12.71 -0.32
CA PHE A 81 -22.81 -12.32 -1.73
C PHE A 81 -23.32 -13.43 -2.63
N HIS A 82 -24.10 -13.05 -3.64
CA HIS A 82 -24.62 -13.98 -4.64
C HIS A 82 -23.62 -14.30 -5.75
N SER A 83 -22.53 -13.53 -5.88
CA SER A 83 -21.45 -13.77 -6.83
C SER A 83 -20.08 -13.54 -6.21
N LYS A 84 -19.06 -14.25 -6.69
CA LYS A 84 -17.65 -14.04 -6.32
C LYS A 84 -17.14 -12.68 -6.78
N LYS A 85 -17.72 -12.13 -7.85
CA LYS A 85 -17.43 -10.77 -8.32
C LYS A 85 -17.84 -9.72 -7.28
N ASP A 86 -19.04 -9.83 -6.74
CA ASP A 86 -19.53 -8.87 -5.73
C ASP A 86 -18.68 -8.95 -4.46
N LEU A 87 -18.30 -10.17 -4.04
CA LEU A 87 -17.34 -10.37 -2.96
C LEU A 87 -16.00 -9.70 -3.26
N TYR A 88 -15.42 -9.92 -4.44
CA TYR A 88 -14.16 -9.31 -4.85
C TYR A 88 -14.23 -7.78 -4.78
N VAL A 89 -15.29 -7.18 -5.34
CA VAL A 89 -15.51 -5.73 -5.33
C VAL A 89 -15.67 -5.22 -3.90
N HIS A 90 -16.39 -5.95 -3.06
CA HIS A 90 -16.54 -5.60 -1.65
C HIS A 90 -15.19 -5.57 -0.93
N LEU A 91 -14.36 -6.60 -1.09
CA LEU A 91 -13.02 -6.68 -0.49
C LEU A 91 -12.04 -5.61 -1.01
N CYS A 92 -12.29 -5.04 -2.19
CA CYS A 92 -11.50 -3.91 -2.71
C CYS A 92 -11.85 -2.59 -2.02
N HIS A 93 -13.13 -2.40 -1.65
CA HIS A 93 -13.66 -1.11 -1.20
C HIS A 93 -13.95 -1.03 0.30
N HIS A 94 -14.14 -2.16 0.97
CA HIS A 94 -14.48 -2.26 2.38
C HIS A 94 -13.42 -3.10 3.08
N PRO A 95 -12.36 -2.46 3.60
CA PRO A 95 -11.30 -3.21 4.21
C PRO A 95 -11.73 -3.89 5.51
N LEU A 96 -11.32 -5.13 5.68
CA LEU A 96 -11.67 -5.97 6.82
C LEU A 96 -10.69 -5.76 7.95
N LEU A 97 -11.19 -5.48 9.15
CA LEU A 97 -10.38 -5.55 10.37
C LEU A 97 -10.18 -7.01 10.77
N ILE A 98 -8.92 -7.41 10.90
CA ILE A 98 -8.48 -8.77 11.25
C ILE A 98 -7.48 -8.70 12.40
N ASP A 99 -7.13 -9.85 12.98
CA ASP A 99 -6.14 -9.96 14.08
C ASP A 99 -6.49 -9.03 15.27
N ALA A 100 -7.71 -9.21 15.78
CA ALA A 100 -8.30 -8.39 16.83
C ALA A 100 -8.31 -6.87 16.50
N GLY A 101 -8.37 -6.53 15.22
CA GLY A 101 -8.48 -5.15 14.75
C GLY A 101 -7.15 -4.41 14.69
N ARG A 102 -6.03 -5.12 14.83
CA ARG A 102 -4.68 -4.56 14.72
C ARG A 102 -4.19 -4.49 13.29
N LYS A 103 -4.78 -5.27 12.39
CA LYS A 103 -4.46 -5.25 10.96
C LYS A 103 -5.74 -5.07 10.18
N SER A 104 -5.59 -4.57 8.97
CA SER A 104 -6.69 -4.49 8.03
C SER A 104 -6.30 -5.02 6.68
N PHE A 105 -7.25 -5.70 6.04
CA PHE A 105 -7.05 -6.42 4.79
C PHE A 105 -7.98 -5.86 3.71
N SER A 106 -7.46 -5.70 2.50
CA SER A 106 -8.25 -5.42 1.30
C SER A 106 -7.57 -6.02 0.06
N LEU A 107 -8.28 -6.05 -1.05
CA LEU A 107 -7.69 -6.41 -2.35
C LEU A 107 -7.29 -5.16 -3.12
N GLU A 108 -6.15 -5.22 -3.79
CA GLU A 108 -5.76 -4.23 -4.79
C GLU A 108 -6.68 -4.41 -6.01
N LYS A 109 -7.37 -3.33 -6.37
CA LYS A 109 -8.52 -3.34 -7.28
C LYS A 109 -8.22 -3.99 -8.64
N TRP A 110 -7.05 -3.74 -9.20
CA TRP A 110 -6.73 -4.06 -10.58
C TRP A 110 -6.05 -5.42 -10.76
N THR A 111 -5.42 -5.92 -9.70
CA THR A 111 -4.57 -7.12 -9.71
C THR A 111 -5.06 -8.22 -8.79
N GLY A 112 -5.98 -7.92 -7.85
CA GLY A 112 -6.47 -8.87 -6.84
C GLY A 112 -5.42 -9.24 -5.79
N LYS A 113 -4.29 -8.54 -5.74
CA LYS A 113 -3.25 -8.80 -4.76
C LYS A 113 -3.65 -8.30 -3.39
N LYS A 114 -3.22 -9.01 -2.34
CA LYS A 114 -3.53 -8.66 -0.96
C LYS A 114 -2.86 -7.35 -0.57
N CYS A 115 -3.61 -6.45 0.05
CA CYS A 115 -3.14 -5.20 0.63
C CYS A 115 -3.39 -5.23 2.13
N TYR A 116 -2.39 -4.81 2.93
CA TYR A 116 -2.48 -4.78 4.38
C TYR A 116 -2.14 -3.39 4.92
N PHE A 117 -2.87 -2.96 5.95
CA PHE A 117 -2.40 -1.91 6.84
C PHE A 117 -2.20 -2.49 8.23
N LEU A 118 -1.13 -2.05 8.89
CA LEU A 118 -0.87 -2.31 10.29
C LEU A 118 -1.34 -1.09 11.09
N GLY A 119 -2.19 -1.32 12.09
CA GLY A 119 -2.58 -0.28 13.04
C GLY A 119 -1.44 0.02 14.01
N ALA A 120 -1.49 1.16 14.69
CA ALA A 120 -0.44 1.56 15.63
C ALA A 120 -0.21 0.51 16.75
N ARG A 121 -1.26 -0.21 17.16
CA ARG A 121 -1.19 -1.31 18.13
C ARG A 121 -0.45 -2.57 17.63
N ASP A 122 -0.15 -2.64 16.35
CA ASP A 122 0.63 -3.72 15.73
C ASP A 122 2.08 -3.33 15.44
N LEU A 123 2.43 -2.07 15.71
CA LEU A 123 3.77 -1.54 15.57
C LEU A 123 4.48 -1.53 16.93
N ASN A 124 5.80 -1.66 16.90
CA ASN A 124 6.64 -1.38 18.05
C ASN A 124 6.99 0.11 18.05
N ILE A 125 6.46 0.84 19.03
CA ILE A 125 6.66 2.27 19.20
C ILE A 125 7.50 2.47 20.46
N ALA A 126 8.66 3.11 20.34
CA ALA A 126 9.50 3.40 21.50
C ALA A 126 8.72 4.24 22.53
N TRP A 127 8.68 3.73 23.76
CA TRP A 127 7.90 4.31 24.87
C TRP A 127 6.39 4.40 24.62
N GLY A 128 5.83 3.64 23.68
CA GLY A 128 4.41 3.69 23.31
C GLY A 128 3.45 3.44 24.47
N ASP A 129 3.87 2.73 25.51
CA ASP A 129 3.07 2.47 26.72
C ASP A 129 3.28 3.50 27.84
N THR A 130 4.11 4.53 27.62
CA THR A 130 4.39 5.59 28.60
C THR A 130 3.48 6.81 28.34
N PRO A 131 2.51 7.10 29.22
CA PRO A 131 1.52 8.16 29.01
C PRO A 131 2.10 9.58 28.92
N ASP A 132 3.31 9.81 29.44
CA ASP A 132 4.00 11.09 29.34
C ASP A 132 4.46 11.41 27.91
N TYR A 133 4.60 10.38 27.07
CA TYR A 133 5.13 10.50 25.71
C TYR A 133 4.09 10.18 24.64
N TRP A 134 3.17 9.26 24.92
CA TRP A 134 2.17 8.79 23.98
C TRP A 134 0.79 8.70 24.62
N LYS A 135 -0.21 9.09 23.85
CA LYS A 135 -1.62 8.95 24.20
C LYS A 135 -2.30 8.05 23.20
N TRP A 136 -2.97 7.01 23.68
CA TRP A 136 -3.80 6.15 22.85
C TRP A 136 -5.21 6.71 22.80
N THR A 137 -5.70 6.99 21.59
CA THR A 137 -6.99 7.64 21.36
C THR A 137 -7.73 7.00 20.19
N SER A 138 -9.03 7.28 20.10
CA SER A 138 -9.87 6.86 18.97
C SER A 138 -10.17 8.05 18.08
N LEU A 139 -9.90 7.93 16.78
CA LEU A 139 -10.26 8.94 15.78
C LEU A 139 -11.34 8.38 14.86
N GLN A 140 -12.42 9.15 14.63
CA GLN A 140 -13.52 8.74 13.76
C GLN A 140 -13.08 8.50 12.31
N GLU A 141 -12.04 9.20 11.88
CA GLU A 141 -11.47 9.09 10.53
C GLU A 141 -10.48 7.92 10.41
N SER A 142 -10.12 7.29 11.52
CA SER A 142 -9.26 6.10 11.52
C SER A 142 -10.10 4.86 11.26
N ARG A 143 -9.59 3.97 10.40
CA ARG A 143 -10.13 2.62 10.23
C ARG A 143 -9.85 1.71 11.43
N PHE A 144 -8.87 2.06 12.26
CA PHE A 144 -8.48 1.28 13.44
C PHE A 144 -9.13 1.86 14.71
N PRO A 145 -9.52 1.00 15.68
CA PRO A 145 -10.16 1.45 16.92
C PRO A 145 -9.29 2.40 17.76
N GLU A 146 -7.97 2.23 17.71
CA GLU A 146 -7.01 3.04 18.44
C GLU A 146 -5.88 3.51 17.52
N VAL A 147 -5.45 4.75 17.74
CA VAL A 147 -4.26 5.37 17.15
C VAL A 147 -3.34 5.88 18.25
N ALA A 148 -2.05 5.98 17.95
CA ALA A 148 -1.06 6.55 18.84
C ALA A 148 -0.86 8.04 18.52
N GLU A 149 -1.17 8.90 19.48
CA GLU A 149 -0.96 10.35 19.45
C GLU A 149 0.36 10.65 20.19
N LEU A 150 1.31 11.23 19.47
CA LEU A 150 2.61 11.62 20.04
C LEU A 150 2.46 12.92 20.82
N ILE A 151 2.88 12.93 22.10
CA ILE A 151 2.86 14.11 22.96
C ILE A 151 4.20 14.85 22.86
N LEU A 152 5.28 14.18 23.28
CA LEU A 152 6.64 14.74 23.29
C LEU A 152 7.64 13.59 23.40
N VAL A 153 8.71 13.58 22.60
CA VAL A 153 9.83 12.64 22.73
C VAL A 153 11.14 13.29 22.36
N TRP A 154 12.25 12.76 22.89
CA TRP A 154 13.61 13.18 22.53
C TRP A 154 14.10 12.53 21.23
N TRP A 155 13.64 11.31 20.95
CA TRP A 155 13.83 10.63 19.67
C TRP A 155 12.58 9.79 19.35
N LEU A 156 12.27 9.66 18.05
CA LEU A 156 11.16 8.87 17.55
C LEU A 156 11.69 7.58 16.90
N GLU A 157 11.23 6.43 17.38
CA GLU A 157 11.53 5.13 16.77
C GLU A 157 10.23 4.32 16.67
N ILE A 158 9.90 3.95 15.44
CA ILE A 158 8.74 3.12 15.11
C ILE A 158 9.20 2.06 14.12
N TRP A 159 8.91 0.81 14.42
CA TRP A 159 9.12 -0.28 13.47
C TRP A 159 8.01 -1.32 13.59
N GLY A 160 7.91 -2.19 12.59
CA GLY A 160 6.90 -3.24 12.57
C GLY A 160 7.35 -4.39 11.67
N THR A 161 6.67 -5.52 11.78
CA THR A 161 6.95 -6.68 10.94
C THR A 161 5.66 -7.26 10.39
N ILE A 162 5.72 -7.76 9.16
CA ILE A 162 4.64 -8.51 8.55
C ILE A 162 5.21 -9.83 8.03
N ARG A 163 4.49 -10.93 8.26
CA ARG A 163 4.95 -12.25 7.80
C ARG A 163 4.86 -12.30 6.27
N ALA A 164 5.96 -12.56 5.59
CA ALA A 164 5.97 -12.66 4.12
C ALA A 164 4.97 -13.71 3.59
N GLY A 165 4.77 -14.82 4.31
CA GLY A 165 3.85 -15.88 3.91
C GLY A 165 2.36 -15.49 3.88
N ILE A 166 1.96 -14.35 4.47
CA ILE A 166 0.57 -13.86 4.34
C ILE A 166 0.39 -12.92 3.15
N LEU A 167 1.49 -12.44 2.54
CA LEU A 167 1.47 -11.60 1.35
C LEU A 167 1.15 -12.42 0.10
N SER A 168 0.76 -11.76 -0.99
CA SER A 168 0.60 -12.44 -2.27
C SER A 168 1.97 -12.87 -2.81
N PRO A 169 2.12 -14.13 -3.28
CA PRO A 169 3.38 -14.60 -3.87
C PRO A 169 3.71 -13.83 -5.16
N GLN A 170 5.00 -13.78 -5.50
CA GLN A 170 5.52 -13.16 -6.73
C GLN A 170 5.00 -11.73 -6.96
N THR A 171 4.82 -10.97 -5.88
CA THR A 171 4.25 -9.63 -5.91
C THR A 171 5.25 -8.65 -5.30
N SER A 172 5.53 -7.56 -5.99
CA SER A 172 6.31 -6.45 -5.45
C SER A 172 5.41 -5.59 -4.58
N TYR A 173 5.81 -5.40 -3.33
CA TYR A 173 5.09 -4.57 -2.37
C TYR A 173 5.77 -3.21 -2.22
N VAL A 174 5.00 -2.19 -1.89
CA VAL A 174 5.52 -0.90 -1.46
C VAL A 174 4.96 -0.63 -0.07
N ALA A 175 5.84 -0.24 0.86
CA ALA A 175 5.44 0.09 2.21
C ALA A 175 5.29 1.60 2.38
N TYR A 176 4.28 2.02 3.13
CA TYR A 176 4.00 3.41 3.43
C TYR A 176 3.80 3.60 4.94
N LEU A 177 4.36 4.68 5.48
CA LEU A 177 3.97 5.20 6.79
C LEU A 177 2.83 6.19 6.60
N VAL A 178 1.69 5.95 7.25
CA VAL A 178 0.49 6.80 7.18
C VAL A 178 0.22 7.43 8.55
N TYR A 179 0.13 8.75 8.62
CA TYR A 179 0.03 9.50 9.88
C TYR A 179 -0.66 10.86 9.71
N LYS A 180 -0.96 11.53 10.81
CA LYS A 180 -1.52 12.89 10.86
C LYS A 180 -0.58 13.85 11.58
N LEU A 181 -0.68 15.13 11.23
CA LEU A 181 0.05 16.23 11.86
C LEU A 181 -0.93 17.31 12.32
N GLU A 182 -0.90 17.64 13.61
CA GLU A 182 -1.68 18.74 14.19
C GLU A 182 -0.78 19.89 14.66
N ASP A 183 0.08 19.65 15.67
CA ASP A 183 1.06 20.64 16.16
C ASP A 183 2.49 20.13 15.91
N GLU A 184 3.14 20.72 14.91
CA GLU A 184 4.46 20.29 14.42
C GLU A 184 5.57 21.04 15.18
N PHE A 185 6.27 20.36 16.09
CA PHE A 185 7.51 20.87 16.68
C PHE A 185 8.62 19.82 16.60
N GLY A 186 9.82 20.23 16.18
CA GLY A 186 11.02 19.36 16.15
C GLY A 186 11.27 18.57 14.86
N PHE A 187 10.24 18.22 14.07
CA PHE A 187 10.41 17.37 12.87
C PHE A 187 10.87 18.10 11.58
N HIS A 188 11.02 19.43 11.61
CA HIS A 188 11.41 20.22 10.44
C HIS A 188 12.92 20.21 10.17
N TYR A 189 13.73 19.94 11.19
CA TYR A 189 15.17 20.23 11.15
C TYR A 189 16.00 19.10 10.57
N ARG A 190 15.62 17.85 10.80
CA ARG A 190 16.37 16.66 10.36
C ARG A 190 15.43 15.67 9.69
N PRO A 191 15.82 15.09 8.55
CA PRO A 191 15.08 13.99 7.98
C PRO A 191 15.17 12.77 8.90
N SER A 192 14.12 11.96 8.91
CA SER A 192 14.06 10.70 9.67
C SER A 192 14.64 9.57 8.84
N GLU A 193 15.39 8.67 9.50
CA GLU A 193 15.83 7.43 8.89
C GLU A 193 14.61 6.53 8.66
N ILE A 194 14.48 6.00 7.45
CA ILE A 194 13.44 5.07 7.04
C ILE A 194 14.10 3.89 6.34
N SER A 195 13.56 2.69 6.56
CA SER A 195 14.04 1.48 5.90
C SER A 195 12.96 0.41 5.83
N VAL A 196 13.07 -0.47 4.84
CA VAL A 196 12.24 -1.67 4.68
C VAL A 196 13.16 -2.81 4.29
N GLY A 197 12.89 -4.02 4.77
CA GLY A 197 13.70 -5.16 4.40
C GLY A 197 13.16 -6.47 4.95
N VAL A 198 13.85 -7.55 4.58
CA VAL A 198 13.55 -8.88 5.07
C VAL A 198 14.37 -9.12 6.33
N SER A 199 13.72 -9.61 7.39
CA SER A 199 14.40 -9.91 8.65
C SER A 199 15.59 -10.84 8.43
N GLY A 200 16.76 -10.47 9.00
CA GLY A 200 18.01 -11.20 8.84
C GLY A 200 18.90 -10.72 7.67
N VAL A 201 18.42 -9.75 6.88
CA VAL A 201 19.22 -9.06 5.86
C VAL A 201 19.49 -7.63 6.33
N GLU A 202 20.63 -7.05 5.92
CA GLU A 202 20.93 -5.64 6.15
C GLU A 202 19.91 -4.75 5.43
N PHE A 203 19.43 -3.71 6.13
CA PHE A 203 18.42 -2.81 5.62
C PHE A 203 19.07 -1.65 4.85
N ASP A 204 18.53 -1.33 3.66
CA ASP A 204 18.90 -0.10 2.96
C ASP A 204 18.33 1.10 3.72
N LYS A 205 19.22 1.95 4.24
CA LYS A 205 18.84 3.12 5.03
C LYS A 205 18.60 4.30 4.10
N ARG A 206 17.42 4.90 4.21
CA ARG A 206 17.04 6.11 3.49
C ARG A 206 16.58 7.18 4.45
N PHE A 207 16.39 8.37 3.92
CA PHE A 207 15.99 9.53 4.69
C PHE A 207 14.77 10.18 4.06
N ALA A 208 13.80 10.55 4.89
CA ALA A 208 12.61 11.30 4.48
C ALA A 208 12.24 12.34 5.54
N PHE A 209 11.74 13.49 5.12
CA PHE A 209 11.14 14.44 6.06
C PHE A 209 9.74 13.95 6.46
N LEU A 210 9.38 14.12 7.73
CA LEU A 210 8.02 13.84 8.23
C LEU A 210 7.08 15.04 8.09
N VAL A 211 7.54 16.16 7.53
CA VAL A 211 6.74 17.38 7.41
C VAL A 211 6.66 17.81 5.93
N PRO A 212 5.47 18.18 5.42
CA PRO A 212 5.31 18.71 4.07
C PRO A 212 6.06 20.05 3.87
N ASP A 213 6.31 20.39 2.62
CA ASP A 213 6.95 21.66 2.26
C ASP A 213 5.98 22.84 2.40
N GLY A 214 6.50 24.02 2.77
CA GLY A 214 5.73 25.28 2.75
C GLY A 214 4.69 25.50 3.86
N ARG A 215 4.65 24.71 4.94
CA ARG A 215 3.89 25.11 6.15
C ARG A 215 4.68 26.15 6.93
N PRO A 216 4.25 27.43 6.99
CA PRO A 216 4.89 28.40 7.87
C PRO A 216 4.63 27.96 9.32
N GLN A 217 5.69 28.02 10.13
CA GLN A 217 5.61 27.78 11.57
C GLN A 217 4.46 28.60 12.13
N ARG A 218 3.53 27.98 12.87
CA ARG A 218 2.69 28.73 13.80
C ARG A 218 3.63 29.24 14.88
N ARG A 219 4.20 30.43 14.64
CA ARG A 219 4.84 31.23 15.68
C ARG A 219 3.76 31.42 16.73
N ASN A 220 3.89 30.76 17.87
CA ASN A 220 2.95 30.91 18.97
C ASN A 220 2.65 32.40 19.13
N ARG A 221 1.38 32.76 19.01
CA ARG A 221 0.87 34.03 19.51
C ARG A 221 0.87 33.90 21.02
N TYR A 222 2.06 33.98 21.62
CA TYR A 222 2.16 34.34 23.01
C TYR A 222 1.48 35.70 23.12
N VAL A 223 0.40 35.75 23.89
CA VAL A 223 -0.10 37.00 24.43
C VAL A 223 1.11 37.60 25.16
N GLU A 224 1.55 38.77 24.72
CA GLU A 224 2.56 39.57 25.42
C GLU A 224 2.04 39.79 26.86
N SER A 225 2.51 38.95 27.79
CA SER A 225 2.53 39.28 29.20
C SER A 225 3.82 40.03 29.45
N ASP A 226 3.70 41.29 29.86
CA ASP A 226 4.76 42.25 30.19
C ASP A 226 5.61 41.80 31.40
N ASP A 227 6.25 40.64 31.32
CA ASP A 227 7.24 40.20 32.30
C ASP A 227 8.61 40.10 31.62
N ASP A 228 9.52 40.99 32.02
CA ASP A 228 10.93 41.14 31.60
C ASP A 228 11.79 39.89 31.93
N TYR A 229 11.45 38.74 31.37
CA TYR A 229 12.33 37.58 31.30
C TYR A 229 12.59 37.29 29.82
N GLU A 230 13.70 37.80 29.29
CA GLU A 230 14.26 37.28 28.04
C GLU A 230 14.67 35.80 28.26
N GLU A 231 13.79 34.87 27.91
CA GLU A 231 14.21 33.49 27.72
C GLU A 231 15.16 33.42 26.50
N PRO A 232 16.34 32.80 26.63
CA PRO A 232 17.26 32.68 25.52
C PRO A 232 16.60 31.86 24.42
N VAL A 233 16.37 32.50 23.27
CA VAL A 233 16.12 31.81 22.01
C VAL A 233 17.27 30.84 21.82
N TYR A 234 17.04 29.55 22.06
CA TYR A 234 18.02 28.51 21.78
C TYR A 234 18.19 28.43 20.26
N THR A 235 19.11 29.22 19.73
CA THR A 235 19.70 29.00 18.42
C THR A 235 20.71 27.87 18.60
N PRO A 236 20.49 26.70 17.98
CA PRO A 236 21.50 25.65 18.02
C PRO A 236 22.81 26.24 17.44
N PRO A 237 23.98 25.90 18.01
CA PRO A 237 25.26 26.31 17.43
C PRO A 237 25.29 25.98 15.93
N SER A 238 25.88 26.84 15.10
CA SER A 238 26.04 26.57 13.66
C SER A 238 26.77 25.25 13.35
N ASP A 239 27.36 24.61 14.36
CA ASP A 239 27.94 23.27 14.31
C ASP A 239 26.91 22.13 14.27
N VAL A 240 25.62 22.37 14.55
CA VAL A 240 24.55 21.35 14.45
C VAL A 240 24.17 21.03 12.99
N VAL A 241 24.61 21.88 12.05
CA VAL A 241 24.59 21.63 10.59
C VAL A 241 25.61 20.55 10.19
N ARG A 242 26.63 20.28 11.02
CA ARG A 242 27.71 19.31 10.71
C ARG A 242 27.43 17.88 11.11
N CYS A 243 26.22 17.54 11.59
CA CYS A 243 25.89 16.16 11.94
C CYS A 243 25.34 15.32 10.76
N LEU A 244 25.59 15.73 9.52
CA LEU A 244 25.52 14.80 8.39
C LEU A 244 26.84 14.01 8.40
N PRO A 245 26.83 12.67 8.28
CA PRO A 245 28.06 11.92 8.08
C PRO A 245 28.80 12.49 6.87
N GLU A 246 30.06 12.91 7.06
CA GLU A 246 30.88 13.48 5.98
C GLU A 246 31.37 12.41 4.98
N ASP A 247 31.01 11.15 5.15
CA ASP A 247 31.45 10.07 4.27
C ASP A 247 30.29 9.41 3.51
N ALA A 248 30.45 9.44 2.18
CA ALA A 248 29.65 8.87 1.10
C ALA A 248 28.32 9.58 0.75
N SER A 249 28.39 10.40 -0.31
CA SER A 249 27.24 10.75 -1.19
C SER A 249 25.99 11.29 -0.47
N THR A 250 26.09 12.48 0.14
CA THR A 250 24.91 13.19 0.66
C THR A 250 24.00 13.56 -0.52
N PRO A 251 22.73 13.10 -0.58
CA PRO A 251 21.78 13.59 -1.57
C PRO A 251 21.62 15.10 -1.36
N LEU A 252 21.55 15.88 -2.44
CA LEU A 252 21.14 17.27 -2.32
C LEU A 252 19.81 17.30 -1.56
N GLN A 253 19.60 18.31 -0.72
CA GLN A 253 18.38 18.45 0.11
C GLN A 253 17.08 18.43 -0.74
N SER A 254 17.19 18.62 -2.06
CA SER A 254 16.14 18.47 -3.08
C SER A 254 15.70 17.03 -3.37
N ASP A 255 16.52 16.02 -3.04
CA ASP A 255 16.30 14.62 -3.41
C ASP A 255 15.69 13.79 -2.26
N ILE A 256 15.49 14.41 -1.10
CA ILE A 256 14.93 13.77 0.09
C ILE A 256 13.40 13.75 0.00
N GLN A 257 12.81 12.58 0.18
CA GLN A 257 11.37 12.40 0.10
C GLN A 257 10.62 13.21 1.18
N ARG A 258 9.43 13.67 0.81
CA ARG A 258 8.48 14.38 1.68
C ARG A 258 7.12 13.68 1.71
N PRO A 259 6.31 13.91 2.75
CA PRO A 259 4.99 13.32 2.83
C PRO A 259 4.06 13.87 1.76
N LYS A 260 3.20 13.00 1.26
CA LYS A 260 2.10 13.35 0.36
C LYS A 260 0.80 13.36 1.14
N LEU A 261 -0.03 14.39 0.93
CA LEU A 261 -1.38 14.44 1.49
C LEU A 261 -2.31 13.51 0.68
N ARG A 262 -3.05 12.67 1.37
CA ARG A 262 -4.06 11.76 0.83
C ARG A 262 -5.42 12.42 0.80
N ASP A 263 -6.34 11.85 0.02
CA ASP A 263 -7.73 12.32 -0.10
C ASP A 263 -8.52 12.18 1.21
N ASP A 264 -8.08 11.30 2.12
CA ASP A 264 -8.65 11.09 3.45
C ASP A 264 -8.08 12.05 4.53
N GLY A 265 -7.23 13.01 4.14
CA GLY A 265 -6.63 13.98 5.05
C GLY A 265 -5.44 13.46 5.86
N TRP A 266 -5.00 12.22 5.65
CA TRP A 266 -3.78 11.67 6.23
C TRP A 266 -2.56 11.93 5.33
N PHE A 267 -1.37 11.98 5.92
CA PHE A 267 -0.10 12.01 5.19
C PHE A 267 0.41 10.60 4.95
N GLU A 268 1.05 10.36 3.81
CA GLU A 268 1.79 9.13 3.52
C GLU A 268 3.24 9.42 3.09
N ILE A 269 4.16 8.60 3.58
CA ILE A 269 5.56 8.56 3.15
C ILE A 269 5.86 7.15 2.67
N GLN A 270 6.43 7.04 1.48
CA GLN A 270 6.92 5.77 0.97
C GLN A 270 8.21 5.40 1.69
N LEU A 271 8.27 4.18 2.22
CA LEU A 271 9.46 3.70 2.91
C LEU A 271 10.39 3.00 1.90
N GLU A 272 9.86 2.08 1.11
CA GLU A 272 10.57 1.47 -0.02
C GLU A 272 9.67 0.59 -0.91
N MET A 273 10.16 0.21 -2.09
CA MET A 273 9.64 -0.88 -2.92
C MET A 273 10.38 -2.17 -2.56
N GLY A 274 9.68 -3.17 -2.04
CA GLY A 274 10.25 -4.48 -1.73
C GLY A 274 10.84 -5.13 -2.99
N ALA A 275 12.12 -5.48 -2.92
CA ALA A 275 12.85 -6.13 -3.99
C ALA A 275 12.21 -7.49 -4.37
N ARG A 276 12.24 -7.82 -5.66
CA ARG A 276 11.95 -9.17 -6.16
C ARG A 276 12.97 -10.14 -5.56
N GLU A 277 12.51 -11.28 -5.04
CA GLU A 277 13.37 -12.47 -5.00
C GLU A 277 13.71 -12.84 -6.45
N GLY A 278 14.91 -12.46 -6.88
CA GLY A 278 15.47 -12.79 -8.17
C GLY A 278 16.40 -14.00 -8.09
N ASN A 279 15.89 -15.15 -8.53
CA ASN A 279 16.57 -16.33 -9.08
C ASN A 279 17.57 -17.14 -8.24
N GLY A 280 17.18 -18.39 -7.98
CA GLY A 280 17.98 -19.55 -8.41
C GLY A 280 18.38 -20.56 -7.34
N MET A 281 17.57 -21.61 -7.18
CA MET A 281 17.99 -23.00 -7.45
C MET A 281 16.78 -23.91 -7.33
N GLY A 282 16.47 -24.61 -8.42
CA GLY A 282 15.55 -25.72 -8.41
C GLY A 282 16.16 -26.94 -7.74
N ILE A 283 15.27 -27.75 -7.18
CA ILE A 283 15.33 -29.21 -7.17
C ILE A 283 13.89 -29.70 -7.31
#